data_AF-A0A1X0RT04-F1
#
_entry.id   AF-A0A1X0RT04-F1
#
_cell.length_a   1.000
_cell.length_b   1.000
_cell.length_c   1.000
_cell.angle_alpha   90.00
_cell.angle_beta   90.00
_cell.angle_gamma   90.00
#
_symmetry.space_group_name_H-M   'P 1'
#
loop_
_entity.id
_entity.type
_entity.pdbx_description
1 polymer ?
#
loop_
_entity_poly.entity_id
_entity_poly.type
_entity_poly.pdbx_seq_one_letter_code
_entity_poly.pdbx_strand_id
1 'polypeptide(L)'
;SLLPLFEDKAENIYLRWTDAQTKEYKKDEPNCSNKRPEGCITLKTYVKINLGFIKVKEEKYRNNKTKLNNDLYKLGVFSKNAIDQNHLHGVLDVQIVDESIFFYLIQQRCKEFYTMTEIDHLNVPKRLNRASLVYWI
;
A
#
# COMPACT_ATOMS: atom_id res chain seq x y z
N SER A 1 -13.22 17.02 12.98
CA SER A 1 -13.60 16.06 11.95
C SER A 1 -12.47 15.06 11.78
N LEU A 2 -12.76 13.77 11.58
CA LEU A 2 -11.72 12.83 11.14
C LEU A 2 -11.38 13.20 9.70
N LEU A 3 -10.14 13.64 9.47
CA LEU A 3 -9.64 13.86 8.12
C LEU A 3 -9.47 12.49 7.43
N PRO A 4 -9.65 12.40 6.10
CA PRO A 4 -9.38 11.17 5.40
C PRO A 4 -7.89 10.82 5.53
N LEU A 5 -7.57 9.63 6.03
CA LEU A 5 -6.19 9.23 6.31
C LEU A 5 -5.31 9.14 5.06
N PHE A 6 -5.90 8.78 3.91
CA PHE A 6 -5.19 8.56 2.65
C PHE A 6 -5.70 9.41 1.49
N GLU A 7 -6.59 10.38 1.75
CA GLU A 7 -7.12 11.27 0.73
C GLU A 7 -7.00 12.72 1.14
N ASP A 8 -6.52 13.53 0.21
CA ASP A 8 -6.57 14.98 0.31
C ASP A 8 -7.00 15.52 -1.05
N LYS A 9 -8.27 15.92 -1.16
CA LYS A 9 -8.82 16.41 -2.42
C LYS A 9 -8.30 17.81 -2.77
N ALA A 10 -7.87 18.60 -1.80
CA ALA A 10 -7.26 19.90 -2.07
C ALA A 10 -5.89 19.69 -2.74
N GLU A 11 -5.14 18.69 -2.26
CA GLU A 11 -3.83 18.31 -2.81
C GLU A 11 -3.92 17.27 -3.95
N ASN A 12 -5.13 16.96 -4.44
CA ASN A 12 -5.38 15.97 -5.50
C ASN A 12 -4.87 14.55 -5.21
N ILE A 13 -4.84 14.16 -3.94
CA ILE A 13 -4.49 12.81 -3.47
C ILE A 13 -5.78 12.01 -3.25
N TYR A 14 -5.86 10.84 -3.89
CA TYR A 14 -7.04 9.98 -3.87
C TYR A 14 -6.67 8.54 -3.52
N LEU A 15 -7.47 7.92 -2.67
CA LEU A 15 -7.46 6.49 -2.43
C LEU A 15 -8.38 5.83 -3.46
N ARG A 16 -7.86 4.87 -4.21
CA ARG A 16 -8.59 4.22 -5.31
C ARG A 16 -8.50 2.72 -5.18
N TRP A 17 -9.63 2.04 -5.04
CA TRP A 17 -9.71 0.61 -5.28
C TRP A 17 -9.64 0.35 -6.78
N THR A 18 -8.79 -0.59 -7.18
CA THR A 18 -8.51 -0.87 -8.58
C THR A 18 -8.29 -2.37 -8.75
N ASP A 19 -8.87 -2.93 -9.80
CA ASP A 19 -8.44 -4.21 -10.33
C ASP A 19 -7.89 -3.99 -11.74
N ALA A 20 -7.12 -2.92 -11.96
CA ALA A 20 -6.43 -2.61 -13.21
C ALA A 20 -4.90 -2.69 -13.06
N GLN A 21 -4.22 -3.05 -14.14
CA GLN A 21 -2.77 -3.08 -14.20
C GLN A 21 -2.22 -1.66 -14.12
N THR A 22 -1.23 -1.47 -13.26
CA THR A 22 -0.63 -0.16 -13.01
C THR A 22 0.55 0.08 -13.96
N LYS A 23 0.99 1.34 -14.10
CA LYS A 23 2.09 1.71 -15.00
C LYS A 23 3.45 1.22 -14.48
N GLU A 24 3.50 0.92 -13.19
CA GLU A 24 4.63 0.39 -12.45
C GLU A 24 4.82 -1.12 -12.72
N TYR A 25 3.93 -1.75 -13.48
CA TYR A 25 4.14 -3.08 -14.02
C TYR A 25 5.28 -3.09 -15.04
N LYS A 26 6.20 -4.05 -14.90
CA LYS A 26 7.20 -4.40 -15.93
C LYS A 26 7.11 -5.89 -16.28
N LYS A 27 7.14 -6.20 -17.58
CA LYS A 27 6.99 -7.56 -18.11
C LYS A 27 8.23 -8.44 -17.86
N ASP A 28 9.40 -7.81 -17.85
CA ASP A 28 10.69 -8.50 -17.80
C ASP A 28 11.23 -8.71 -16.37
N GLU A 29 10.51 -8.25 -15.34
CA GLU A 29 10.83 -8.54 -13.93
C GLU A 29 10.24 -9.90 -13.52
N PRO A 30 10.95 -10.72 -12.71
CA PRO A 30 10.58 -12.10 -12.41
C PRO A 30 9.13 -12.27 -11.93
N ASN A 31 8.30 -12.69 -12.88
CA ASN A 31 6.99 -13.35 -12.86
C ASN A 31 6.04 -13.17 -11.64
N CYS A 32 5.96 -11.99 -11.04
CA CYS A 32 4.88 -11.63 -10.09
C CYS A 32 4.01 -10.46 -10.55
N SER A 33 4.37 -9.81 -11.66
CA SER A 33 3.77 -8.56 -12.08
C SER A 33 2.37 -8.74 -12.67
N ASN A 34 1.96 -9.92 -13.16
CA ASN A 34 0.60 -10.13 -13.74
C ASN A 34 -0.57 -9.83 -12.77
N LYS A 35 -0.28 -9.46 -11.52
CA LYS A 35 -1.29 -9.18 -10.50
C LYS A 35 -1.27 -7.72 -10.10
N ARG A 36 -2.46 -7.15 -10.12
CA ARG A 36 -2.77 -5.74 -9.88
C ARG A 36 -2.82 -5.50 -8.37
N PRO A 37 -2.38 -4.36 -7.83
CA PRO A 37 -2.72 -4.00 -6.46
C PRO A 37 -4.23 -3.83 -6.35
N GLU A 38 -4.84 -4.22 -5.23
CA GLU A 38 -6.28 -4.08 -4.99
C GLU A 38 -6.65 -2.60 -4.79
N GLY A 39 -5.69 -1.77 -4.36
CA GLY A 39 -5.85 -0.33 -4.25
C GLY A 39 -4.57 0.45 -4.42
N CYS A 40 -4.71 1.74 -4.72
CA CYS A 40 -3.61 2.69 -4.86
C CYS A 40 -3.96 4.02 -4.18
N ILE A 41 -2.95 4.63 -3.56
CA ILE A 41 -2.98 6.05 -3.19
C ILE A 41 -2.37 6.79 -4.37
N THR A 42 -3.10 7.73 -4.97
CA THR A 42 -2.71 8.35 -6.23
C THR A 42 -2.78 9.86 -6.15
N LEU A 43 -1.68 10.50 -6.49
CA LEU A 43 -1.63 11.93 -6.81
C LEU A 43 -2.08 12.12 -8.27
N LYS A 44 -3.16 12.89 -8.46
CA LYS A 44 -3.66 13.27 -9.78
C LYS A 44 -3.14 14.65 -10.15
N THR A 45 -2.06 14.70 -10.92
CA THR A 45 -1.61 15.93 -11.61
C THR A 45 -1.97 15.84 -13.10
N TYR A 46 -1.21 16.50 -13.99
CA TYR A 46 -1.21 16.22 -15.43
C TYR A 46 -0.98 14.73 -15.74
N VAL A 47 -0.24 14.04 -14.88
CA VAL A 47 -0.08 12.59 -14.89
C VAL A 47 -0.52 11.97 -13.56
N LYS A 48 -1.02 10.72 -13.61
CA LYS A 48 -1.34 9.94 -12.41
C LYS A 48 -0.06 9.31 -11.87
N ILE A 49 0.29 9.63 -10.62
CA ILE A 49 1.45 9.09 -9.90
C ILE A 49 0.90 8.30 -8.71
N ASN A 50 1.26 7.02 -8.60
CA ASN A 50 0.90 6.24 -7.43
C ASN A 50 1.93 6.49 -6.31
N LEU A 51 1.44 6.97 -5.17
CA LEU A 51 2.20 7.23 -3.95
C LEU A 51 2.13 6.07 -2.95
N GLY A 52 1.29 5.07 -3.23
CA GLY A 52 1.11 3.92 -2.37
C GLY A 52 0.29 2.81 -3.00
N PHE A 53 0.47 1.58 -2.52
CA PHE A 53 -0.20 0.39 -3.01
C PHE A 53 -0.84 -0.42 -1.87
N ILE A 54 -1.91 -1.13 -2.19
CA ILE A 54 -2.70 -1.87 -1.20
C ILE A 54 -2.84 -3.32 -1.65
N LYS A 55 -2.58 -4.25 -0.72
CA LYS A 55 -2.85 -5.68 -0.85
C LYS A 55 -3.81 -6.14 0.24
N VAL A 56 -4.84 -6.88 -0.14
CA VAL A 56 -5.87 -7.39 0.78
C VAL A 56 -5.91 -8.91 0.81
N LYS A 57 -6.02 -9.47 2.02
CA LYS A 57 -6.25 -10.89 2.26
C LYS A 57 -7.34 -11.13 3.29
N GLU A 58 -8.14 -12.16 3.00
CA GLU A 58 -9.14 -12.71 3.92
C GLU A 58 -8.49 -13.44 5.10
N GLU A 59 -9.23 -13.57 6.20
CA GLU A 59 -8.84 -14.23 7.45
C GLU A 59 -8.27 -15.64 7.25
N LYS A 60 -8.83 -16.43 6.31
CA LYS A 60 -8.35 -17.79 6.00
C LYS A 60 -6.87 -17.84 5.58
N TYR A 61 -6.27 -16.71 5.20
CA TYR A 61 -4.86 -16.61 4.82
C TYR A 61 -3.96 -16.03 5.91
N ARG A 62 -4.48 -15.69 7.09
CA ARG A 62 -3.72 -15.07 8.19
C ARG A 62 -2.47 -15.86 8.59
N ASN A 63 -2.55 -17.19 8.56
CA ASN A 63 -1.44 -18.08 8.91
C ASN A 63 -0.64 -18.58 7.69
N ASN A 64 -1.00 -18.14 6.48
CA ASN A 64 -0.34 -18.56 5.24
C ASN A 64 0.82 -17.61 4.90
N LYS A 65 1.97 -17.83 5.55
CA LYS A 65 3.18 -17.01 5.37
C LYS A 65 3.61 -16.88 3.91
N THR A 66 3.50 -17.96 3.13
CA THR A 66 3.87 -17.95 1.71
C THR A 66 3.03 -16.94 0.93
N LYS A 67 1.71 -16.88 1.16
CA LYS A 67 0.83 -15.92 0.49
C LYS A 67 1.05 -14.49 0.96
N LEU A 68 1.23 -14.28 2.27
CA LEU A 68 1.47 -12.96 2.84
C LEU A 68 2.80 -12.37 2.36
N ASN A 69 3.88 -13.17 2.38
CA ASN A 69 5.20 -12.75 1.89
C ASN A 69 5.18 -12.45 0.38
N ASN A 70 4.41 -13.21 -0.40
CA ASN A 70 4.24 -12.93 -1.83
C ASN A 70 3.54 -11.59 -2.08
N ASP A 71 2.65 -11.16 -1.19
CA ASP A 71 2.03 -9.83 -1.32
C ASP A 71 2.98 -8.71 -0.91
N LEU A 72 3.75 -8.88 0.17
CA LEU A 72 4.82 -7.94 0.53
C LEU A 72 5.85 -7.81 -0.61
N TYR A 73 6.26 -8.92 -1.22
CA TYR A 73 7.14 -8.89 -2.38
C TYR A 73 6.56 -8.05 -3.53
N LYS A 74 5.27 -8.24 -3.86
CA LYS A 74 4.61 -7.45 -4.92
C LYS A 74 4.52 -5.97 -4.58
N LEU A 75 4.16 -5.65 -3.34
CA LEU A 75 4.15 -4.27 -2.83
C LEU A 75 5.53 -3.63 -3.03
N GLY A 76 6.60 -4.31 -2.61
CA GLY A 76 7.97 -3.87 -2.81
C GLY A 76 8.35 -3.63 -4.28
N VAL A 77 7.94 -4.52 -5.18
CA VAL A 77 8.16 -4.36 -6.63
C VAL A 77 7.43 -3.14 -7.18
N PHE A 78 6.14 -2.96 -6.86
CA PHE A 78 5.39 -1.78 -7.31
C PHE A 78 5.97 -0.49 -6.78
N SER A 79 6.32 -0.47 -5.50
CA SER A 79 6.90 0.69 -4.83
C SER A 79 8.27 1.05 -5.38
N LYS A 80 9.15 0.07 -5.59
CA LYS A 80 10.42 0.27 -6.28
C LYS A 80 10.19 0.89 -7.67
N ASN A 81 9.28 0.33 -8.45
CA ASN A 81 9.02 0.82 -9.80
C ASN A 81 8.41 2.22 -9.81
N ALA A 82 7.53 2.54 -8.85
CA ALA A 82 6.99 3.88 -8.67
C ALA A 82 8.09 4.90 -8.33
N ILE A 83 9.00 4.53 -7.41
CA ILE A 83 10.17 5.34 -7.04
C ILE A 83 11.04 5.61 -8.27
N ASP A 84 11.40 4.55 -9.01
CA ASP A 84 12.30 4.66 -10.16
C ASP A 84 11.68 5.49 -11.29
N GLN A 85 10.40 5.28 -11.58
CA GLN A 85 9.72 5.96 -12.70
C GLN A 85 9.42 7.43 -12.41
N ASN A 86 9.11 7.76 -11.14
CA ASN A 86 8.61 9.09 -10.77
C ASN A 86 9.57 9.86 -9.83
N HIS A 87 10.76 9.33 -9.56
CA HIS A 87 11.78 9.90 -8.67
C HIS A 87 11.24 10.21 -7.26
N LEU A 88 10.45 9.29 -6.69
CA LEU A 88 9.84 9.48 -5.37
C LEU A 88 10.84 9.23 -4.24
N HIS A 89 10.74 10.02 -3.16
CA HIS A 89 11.53 9.77 -1.94
C HIS A 89 11.08 8.52 -1.17
N GLY A 90 9.85 8.08 -1.40
CA GLY A 90 9.31 6.87 -0.82
C GLY A 90 7.87 6.63 -1.24
N VAL A 91 7.40 5.43 -0.95
CA VAL A 91 6.05 4.96 -1.26
C VAL A 91 5.47 4.28 -0.02
N LEU A 92 4.20 4.56 0.28
CA LEU A 92 3.48 3.96 1.39
C LEU A 92 2.70 2.72 0.93
N ASP A 93 3.06 1.56 1.43
CA ASP A 93 2.34 0.33 1.16
C ASP A 93 1.46 -0.09 2.34
N VAL A 94 0.32 -0.68 2.01
CA VAL A 94 -0.66 -1.17 2.98
C VAL A 94 -0.93 -2.64 2.71
N GLN A 95 -0.68 -3.49 3.70
CA GLN A 95 -1.15 -4.87 3.70
C GLN A 95 -2.31 -5.01 4.68
N ILE A 96 -3.46 -5.46 4.19
CA ILE A 96 -4.64 -5.73 5.01
C ILE A 96 -4.82 -7.24 5.07
N VAL A 97 -4.85 -7.78 6.28
CA VAL A 97 -5.13 -9.19 6.56
C VAL A 97 -6.25 -9.23 7.58
N ASP A 98 -7.47 -9.50 7.10
CA ASP A 98 -8.67 -9.48 7.92
C ASP A 98 -8.87 -8.11 8.62
N GLU A 99 -8.80 -8.07 9.95
CA GLU A 99 -8.93 -6.86 10.77
C GLU A 99 -7.61 -6.09 10.93
N SER A 100 -6.49 -6.72 10.59
CA SER A 100 -5.15 -6.16 10.80
C SER A 100 -4.71 -5.41 9.55
N ILE A 101 -4.31 -4.15 9.73
CA ILE A 101 -3.77 -3.27 8.70
C ILE A 101 -2.31 -2.99 9.07
N PHE A 102 -1.39 -3.25 8.15
CA PHE A 102 0.04 -3.03 8.31
C PHE A 102 0.50 -1.97 7.30
N PHE A 103 1.28 -1.02 7.77
CA PHE A 103 1.81 0.09 6.98
C PHE A 103 3.31 -0.07 6.79
N TYR A 104 3.76 0.03 5.54
CA TYR A 104 5.17 -0.10 5.18
C TYR A 104 5.63 1.13 4.41
N LEU A 105 6.78 1.68 4.77
CA LEU A 105 7.46 2.71 4.00
C LEU A 105 8.58 2.09 3.17
N ILE A 106 8.49 2.26 1.85
CA ILE A 106 9.49 1.77 0.90
C ILE A 106 10.32 2.97 0.46
N GLN A 107 11.64 2.86 0.59
CA GLN A 107 12.57 3.94 0.23
C GLN A 107 13.82 3.37 -0.43
N GLN A 108 14.34 4.08 -1.41
CA GLN A 108 15.69 3.84 -1.90
C GLN A 108 16.69 4.43 -0.90
N ARG A 109 17.63 3.61 -0.41
CA ARG A 109 18.68 4.08 0.52
C ARG A 109 19.98 4.37 -0.19
N CYS A 110 20.29 3.60 -1.23
CA CYS A 110 21.39 3.85 -2.15
C CYS A 110 21.07 3.22 -3.52
N LYS A 111 21.99 3.33 -4.48
CA LYS A 111 21.78 2.81 -5.84
C LYS A 111 21.37 1.34 -5.78
N GLU A 112 20.23 1.02 -6.38
CA GLU A 112 19.65 -0.33 -6.48
C GLU A 112 19.31 -1.03 -5.14
N PHE A 113 19.42 -0.33 -4.00
CA PHE A 113 19.10 -0.87 -2.69
C PHE A 113 17.91 -0.15 -2.05
N TYR A 114 16.83 -0.90 -1.83
CA TYR A 114 15.56 -0.42 -1.31
C TYR A 114 15.25 -1.14 0.01
N THR A 115 14.71 -0.38 0.96
CA THR A 115 14.23 -0.91 2.24
C THR A 115 12.71 -0.82 2.28
N MET A 116 12.06 -1.89 2.72
CA MET A 116 10.66 -1.89 3.16
C MET A 116 10.66 -1.94 4.68
N THR A 117 10.19 -0.87 5.33
CA THR A 117 10.16 -0.74 6.80
C THR A 117 8.72 -0.71 7.26
N GLU A 118 8.31 -1.62 8.15
CA GLU A 118 7.01 -1.48 8.82
C GLU A 118 7.03 -0.23 9.71
N ILE A 119 6.10 0.70 9.49
CA ILE A 119 6.05 1.97 10.22
C ILE A 119 4.96 1.99 11.28
N ASP A 120 3.86 1.24 11.07
CA ASP A 120 2.76 1.15 12.01
C ASP A 120 1.85 -0.06 11.68
N HIS A 121 1.01 -0.44 12.63
CA HIS A 121 -0.07 -1.39 12.41
C HIS A 121 -1.32 -1.03 13.23
N LEU A 122 -2.50 -1.28 12.64
CA LEU A 122 -3.79 -1.05 13.26
C LEU A 122 -4.59 -2.35 13.27
N ASN A 123 -5.34 -2.61 14.34
CA ASN A 123 -6.39 -3.62 14.33
C ASN A 123 -7.76 -2.92 14.36
N VAL A 124 -8.55 -3.12 13.31
CA VAL A 124 -9.90 -2.55 13.19
C VAL A 124 -10.90 -3.57 13.71
N PRO A 125 -11.69 -3.26 14.75
CA PRO A 125 -12.63 -4.23 15.31
C PRO A 125 -13.71 -4.63 14.29
N LYS A 126 -13.93 -5.93 14.12
CA LYS A 126 -15.01 -6.52 13.27
C LYS A 126 -16.42 -6.05 13.63
N ARG A 127 -16.63 -5.59 14.87
CA ARG A 127 -17.92 -5.11 15.38
C ARG A 127 -17.73 -3.87 16.22
N LEU A 128 -18.51 -2.83 15.94
CA LEU A 128 -18.65 -1.65 16.78
C LEU A 128 -19.48 -2.00 18.02
N ASN A 129 -18.93 -2.78 18.93
CA ASN A 129 -19.53 -2.96 20.25
C ASN A 129 -19.16 -1.73 21.08
N ARG A 130 -19.91 -0.63 20.88
CA ARG A 130 -19.84 0.62 21.65
C ARG A 130 -18.41 0.99 22.05
N ALA A 131 -17.60 1.39 21.08
CA ALA A 131 -16.33 2.02 21.37
C ALA A 131 -16.61 3.29 22.19
N SER A 132 -16.37 3.25 23.49
CA SER A 132 -15.95 4.44 24.21
C SER A 132 -14.68 4.91 23.51
N LEU A 133 -14.87 5.84 22.57
CA LEU A 133 -13.84 6.62 21.92
C LEU A 133 -13.07 7.35 23.01
N VAL A 134 -12.11 6.66 23.62
CA VAL A 134 -11.07 7.29 24.42
C VAL A 134 -10.09 7.83 23.40
N TYR A 135 -10.35 9.06 22.98
CA TYR A 135 -9.39 9.87 22.25
C TYR A 135 -8.18 10.09 23.16
N TRP A 136 -7.05 9.49 22.81
CA TRP A 136 -5.74 9.98 23.23
C TRP A 136 -5.06 10.58 22.00
N ILE A 137 -5.43 11.83 21.70
CA ILE A 137 -4.58 12.83 21.05
C ILE A 137 -4.89 14.15 21.76
#